data_AF-T5AF23-F1
#
_entry.id   AF-T5AF23-F1
#
_cell.length_a   1.000
_cell.length_b   1.000
_cell.length_c   1.000
_cell.angle_alpha   90.00
_cell.angle_beta   90.00
_cell.angle_gamma   90.00
#
_symmetry.space_group_name_H-M   'P 1'
#
loop_
_entity.id
_entity.type
_entity.pdbx_description
1 polymer ?
#
loop_
_entity_poly.entity_id
_entity_poly.type
_entity_poly.pdbx_seq_one_letter_code
_entity_poly.pdbx_strand_id
1 'polypeptide(L)' 'MGQKVGGDADRGERLAKSLNEATQRFTRKGSVAREVFGDDFVDHFGGTRENEVRLFDEAVTDWEMKRYIETV' A
#
# COMPACT_ATOMS: atom_id res chain seq x y z
N MET A 1 10.77 4.06 -31.21
CA MET A 1 11.41 2.91 -30.52
C MET A 1 10.81 2.83 -29.13
N GLY A 2 9.88 1.91 -28.90
CA GLY A 2 9.34 1.66 -27.56
C GLY A 2 10.30 0.76 -26.81
N GLN A 3 10.80 1.19 -25.66
CA GLN A 3 11.49 0.28 -24.75
C GLN A 3 10.55 -0.87 -24.41
N LYS A 4 11.03 -2.12 -24.51
CA LYS A 4 10.30 -3.29 -24.03
C LYS A 4 10.18 -3.18 -22.52
N VAL A 5 8.97 -2.98 -22.03
CA VAL A 5 8.65 -2.99 -20.60
C VAL A 5 9.14 -4.32 -20.02
N GLY A 6 9.99 -4.27 -18.99
CA GLY A 6 10.51 -5.45 -18.30
C GLY A 6 11.76 -6.12 -18.89
N GLY A 7 12.54 -5.43 -19.72
CA GLY A 7 13.89 -5.88 -20.09
C GLY A 7 14.91 -5.71 -18.96
N ASP A 8 16.09 -6.35 -19.05
CA ASP A 8 17.16 -6.28 -18.02
C ASP A 8 17.64 -4.84 -17.70
N ALA A 9 17.42 -3.91 -18.64
CA ALA A 9 17.71 -2.48 -18.50
C ALA A 9 16.57 -1.67 -17.84
N ASP A 10 15.36 -2.24 -17.76
CA ASP A 10 14.16 -1.66 -17.15
C ASP A 10 13.92 -2.33 -15.80
N ARG A 11 14.83 -2.09 -14.86
CA ARG A 11 14.62 -2.44 -13.44
C ARG A 11 13.63 -1.42 -12.87
N GLY A 12 12.37 -1.51 -13.29
CA GLY A 12 11.29 -0.64 -12.83
C GLY A 12 11.28 -0.47 -11.31
N GLU A 13 10.75 0.65 -10.83
CA GLU A 13 10.68 0.92 -9.39
C GLU A 13 9.88 -0.19 -8.68
N ARG A 14 10.39 -0.64 -7.52
CA ARG A 14 9.69 -1.64 -6.71
C ARG A 14 8.37 -1.08 -6.21
N LEU A 15 7.29 -1.84 -6.43
CA LEU A 15 5.98 -1.54 -5.89
C LEU A 15 5.97 -1.58 -4.35
N ALA A 16 4.97 -0.91 -3.77
CA ALA A 16 4.69 -0.98 -2.35
C ALA A 16 4.44 -2.44 -1.92
N LYS A 17 4.97 -2.81 -0.76
CA LYS A 17 4.88 -4.18 -0.23
C LYS A 17 3.78 -4.37 0.81
N SER A 18 3.16 -3.28 1.23
CA SER A 18 2.06 -3.28 2.20
C SER A 18 0.98 -2.31 1.77
N LEU A 19 -0.21 -2.49 2.32
CA LEU A 19 -1.31 -1.55 2.10
C LEU A 19 -0.95 -0.15 2.62
N ASN A 20 -0.22 -0.07 3.73
CA ASN A 20 0.25 1.21 4.29
C ASN A 20 1.17 1.94 3.30
N GLU A 21 2.22 1.28 2.80
CA GLU A 21 3.11 1.87 1.80
C GLU A 21 2.37 2.28 0.52
N ALA A 22 1.42 1.46 0.08
CA ALA A 22 0.63 1.74 -1.12
C ALA A 22 -0.26 2.97 -0.92
N THR A 23 -0.89 3.08 0.24
CA THR A 23 -1.76 4.20 0.64
C THR A 23 -0.96 5.50 0.72
N GLN A 24 0.22 5.49 1.35
CA GLN A 24 1.10 6.66 1.39
C GLN A 24 1.53 7.12 -0.01
N ARG A 25 1.89 6.18 -0.90
CA ARG A 25 2.24 6.51 -2.29
C ARG A 25 1.05 7.02 -3.10
N PHE A 26 -0.16 6.54 -2.81
CA PHE A 26 -1.40 6.96 -3.45
C PHE A 26 -1.79 8.38 -3.03
N THR A 27 -1.72 8.70 -1.73
CA THR A 27 -2.15 10.00 -1.19
C THR A 27 -1.06 11.07 -1.25
N ARG A 28 0.20 10.75 -1.57
CA ARG A 28 1.28 11.75 -1.65
C ARG A 28 0.91 12.91 -2.60
N LYS A 29 1.42 14.10 -2.31
CA LYS A 29 1.31 15.26 -3.21
C LYS A 29 1.97 14.93 -4.56
N GLY A 30 1.28 15.26 -5.65
CA GLY A 30 1.76 14.95 -7.02
C GLY A 30 1.81 13.45 -7.32
N SER A 31 0.99 12.63 -6.65
CA SER A 31 0.79 11.25 -7.10
C SER A 31 0.06 11.23 -8.45
N VAL A 32 0.39 10.24 -9.28
CA VAL A 32 -0.38 9.98 -10.52
C VAL A 32 -1.86 9.74 -10.19
N ALA A 33 -2.17 9.21 -9.01
CA ALA A 33 -3.53 9.06 -8.55
C ALA A 33 -4.27 10.41 -8.43
N ARG A 34 -3.63 11.47 -7.93
CA ARG A 34 -4.25 12.81 -7.86
C ARG A 34 -4.45 13.42 -9.24
N GLU A 35 -3.54 13.17 -10.17
CA GLU A 35 -3.68 13.61 -11.56
C GLU A 35 -4.85 12.92 -12.28
N VAL A 36 -5.06 11.64 -12.00
CA VAL A 36 -6.07 10.81 -12.68
C VAL A 36 -7.44 10.89 -12.02
N PHE A 37 -7.49 10.92 -10.69
CA PHE A 37 -8.75 10.83 -9.93
C PHE A 37 -9.17 12.14 -9.24
N GLY A 38 -8.27 13.11 -9.10
CA GLY A 38 -8.51 14.36 -8.37
C GLY A 38 -8.27 14.24 -6.87
N ASP A 39 -8.07 15.38 -6.22
CA ASP A 39 -7.66 15.45 -4.81
C ASP A 39 -8.76 14.93 -3.86
N ASP A 40 -10.02 15.34 -4.05
CA ASP A 40 -11.13 14.95 -3.17
C ASP A 40 -11.32 13.43 -3.12
N PHE A 41 -11.22 12.76 -4.28
CA PHE A 41 -11.34 11.31 -4.35
C PHE A 41 -10.16 10.63 -3.66
N VAL A 42 -8.93 11.09 -3.94
CA VAL A 42 -7.72 10.50 -3.35
C VAL A 42 -7.71 10.65 -1.83
N ASP A 43 -8.14 11.80 -1.31
CA ASP A 43 -8.21 12.04 0.13
C ASP A 43 -9.28 11.15 0.79
N HIS A 44 -10.48 11.08 0.19
CA HIS A 44 -11.55 10.26 0.73
C HIS A 44 -11.20 8.75 0.70
N PHE A 45 -10.81 8.24 -0.47
CA PHE A 45 -10.46 6.83 -0.63
C PHE A 45 -9.21 6.47 0.18
N GLY A 46 -8.19 7.32 0.15
CA GLY A 46 -6.97 7.16 0.95
C GLY A 46 -7.28 7.05 2.43
N GLY A 47 -8.15 7.92 2.97
CA GLY A 47 -8.58 7.86 4.37
C GLY A 47 -9.24 6.52 4.74
N THR A 48 -10.00 5.89 3.83
CA THR A 48 -10.57 4.55 4.10
C THR A 48 -9.49 3.48 4.26
N ARG A 49 -8.40 3.59 3.50
CA ARG A 49 -7.27 2.64 3.54
C ARG A 49 -6.38 2.88 4.76
N GLU A 50 -6.19 4.13 5.15
CA GLU A 50 -5.52 4.49 6.40
C GLU A 50 -6.26 3.91 7.61
N ASN A 51 -7.59 4.01 7.64
CA ASN A 51 -8.38 3.38 8.69
C ASN A 51 -8.26 1.85 8.69
N GLU A 52 -8.24 1.21 7.53
CA GLU A 52 -8.06 -0.25 7.41
C GLU A 52 -6.70 -0.70 7.96
N VAL A 53 -5.63 0.03 7.63
CA VAL A 53 -4.30 -0.22 8.18
C VAL A 53 -4.30 -0.08 9.70
N ARG A 54 -4.90 0.98 10.24
CA ARG A 54 -4.99 1.18 11.69
C ARG A 54 -5.72 0.03 12.38
N LEU A 55 -6.84 -0.44 11.81
CA LEU A 55 -7.58 -1.59 12.35
C LEU A 55 -6.74 -2.88 12.35
N PHE A 56 -5.94 -3.09 11.30
CA PHE A 56 -5.04 -4.23 11.22
C PHE A 56 -3.90 -4.15 12.24
N ASP A 57 -3.28 -2.98 12.41
CA ASP A 57 -2.17 -2.77 13.35
C ASP A 57 -2.61 -2.94 14.82
N GLU A 58 -3.89 -2.72 15.13
CA GLU A 58 -4.47 -2.92 16.46
C GLU A 58 -4.95 -4.36 16.71
N ALA A 59 -5.00 -5.21 15.67
CA ALA A 59 -5.52 -6.56 15.78
C ALA A 59 -4.44 -7.56 16.23
N VAL A 60 -4.82 -8.49 17.12
CA VAL A 60 -4.03 -9.70 17.39
C VAL A 60 -4.57 -10.83 16.53
N THR A 61 -3.73 -11.40 15.69
CA THR A 61 -4.08 -12.42 14.72
C THR A 61 -3.88 -13.83 15.28
N ASP A 62 -4.58 -14.81 14.70
CA ASP A 62 -4.41 -16.23 15.03
C ASP A 62 -2.96 -16.71 14.86
N TRP A 63 -2.19 -16.12 13.94
CA TRP A 63 -0.78 -16.46 13.75
C TRP A 63 0.05 -16.09 14.98
N GLU A 64 -0.20 -14.91 15.56
CA GLU A 64 0.50 -14.44 16.75
C GLU A 64 0.12 -15.29 17.97
N MET A 65 -1.18 -15.60 18.12
CA MET A 65 -1.67 -16.50 19.16
C MET A 65 -1.01 -17.89 19.08
N LYS A 66 -1.02 -18.51 17.90
CA LYS A 66 -0.39 -19.82 17.67
C LYS A 66 1.10 -19.81 17.99
N ARG A 67 1.81 -18.78 17.52
CA ARG A 67 3.26 -18.68 17.64
C ARG A 67 3.73 -18.43 19.07
N TYR A 68 3.00 -17.61 19.83
CA TYR A 68 3.49 -17.12 21.12
C TYR A 68 2.70 -17.63 22.33
N ILE A 69 1.47 -18.11 22.16
CA ILE A 69 0.59 -18.48 23.29
C ILE A 69 0.18 -19.96 23.25
N GLU A 70 -0.05 -20.57 22.08
CA GLU A 70 -0.56 -21.95 21.99
C GLU A 70 0.53 -23.03 21.86
N THR A 71 1.79 -22.66 21.67
CA THR A 71 2.92 -23.61 21.52
C THR A 71 3.56 -23.99 22.88
N VAL A 72 2.95 -23.62 24.02
CA VAL A 72 3.46 -23.98 25.37
C VAL A 72 2.91 -25.30 25.88
#